data_AF-A0AA89NL55-F1
#
_entry.id   AF-A0AA89NL55-F1
#
_cell.length_a   1.000
_cell.length_b   1.000
_cell.length_c   1.000
_cell.angle_alpha   90.00
_cell.angle_beta   90.00
_cell.angle_gamma   90.00
#
_symmetry.space_group_name_H-M   'P 1'
#
loop_
_entity.id
_entity.type
_entity.pdbx_description
1 polymer ?
#
loop_
_entity_poly.entity_id
_entity_poly.type
_entity_poly.pdbx_seq_one_letter_code
_entity_poly.pdbx_strand_id
1 'polypeptide(L)'
;MIGEPGAGKTFALRAFKESLNPSLYHVVYFPLSTGSVMDFYRGLAFGLGEEPKYRKVDLFYQIQQGIERLYHEQRVTSVFILDEMHLAKDAFLQDIAILFNFHMDSTNPFVLILAGLPHLQAKLRLNQHRPLHQRIIMRYQMGPLD
;
A
#
# COMPACT_ATOMS: atom_id res chain seq x y z
N MET A 1 -8.71 -2.45 -5.30
CA MET A 1 -9.28 -3.47 -6.21
C MET A 1 -9.86 -4.59 -5.36
N ILE A 2 -11.10 -5.01 -5.61
CA ILE A 2 -11.71 -6.18 -4.95
C ILE A 2 -12.22 -7.16 -5.99
N GLY A 3 -12.38 -8.42 -5.63
CA GLY A 3 -12.91 -9.47 -6.51
C GLY A 3 -12.84 -10.83 -5.86
N GLU A 4 -13.64 -11.77 -6.31
CA GLU A 4 -13.70 -13.13 -5.75
C GLU A 4 -12.37 -13.89 -5.92
N PRO A 5 -12.13 -14.97 -5.15
CA PRO A 5 -11.03 -15.88 -5.42
C PRO A 5 -11.05 -16.34 -6.89
N GLY A 6 -9.89 -16.37 -7.54
CA GLY A 6 -9.80 -16.74 -8.96
C GLY A 6 -10.19 -15.64 -9.96
N ALA A 7 -10.67 -14.47 -9.54
CA ALA A 7 -11.05 -13.37 -10.45
C ALA A 7 -9.87 -12.70 -11.19
N GLY A 8 -8.63 -13.19 -11.07
CA GLY A 8 -7.46 -12.63 -11.76
C GLY A 8 -6.85 -11.36 -11.13
N LYS A 9 -7.20 -11.00 -9.89
CA LYS A 9 -6.66 -9.80 -9.19
C LYS A 9 -5.14 -9.72 -9.22
N THR A 10 -4.45 -10.74 -8.73
CA THR A 10 -2.97 -10.77 -8.66
C THR A 10 -2.35 -10.79 -10.05
N PHE A 11 -3.01 -11.41 -11.03
CA PHE A 11 -2.57 -11.35 -12.43
C PHE A 11 -2.65 -9.91 -12.97
N ALA A 12 -3.78 -9.22 -12.76
CA ALA A 12 -3.94 -7.83 -13.17
C ALA A 12 -2.94 -6.90 -12.46
N LEU A 13 -2.68 -7.08 -11.16
CA LEU A 13 -1.67 -6.33 -10.42
C LEU A 13 -0.25 -6.56 -10.96
N ARG A 14 0.07 -7.79 -11.34
CA ARG A 14 1.36 -8.13 -11.94
C ARG A 14 1.51 -7.50 -13.32
N ALA A 15 0.50 -7.64 -14.19
CA ALA A 15 0.49 -7.01 -15.50
C ALA A 15 0.61 -5.48 -15.40
N PHE A 16 -0.08 -4.87 -14.43
CA PHE A 16 0.04 -3.45 -14.13
C PHE A 16 1.48 -3.09 -13.73
N LYS A 17 2.09 -3.81 -12.77
CA LYS A 17 3.49 -3.61 -12.39
C LYS A 17 4.43 -3.68 -13.58
N GLU A 18 4.28 -4.70 -14.42
CA GLU A 18 5.12 -4.93 -15.61
C GLU A 18 4.95 -3.85 -16.68
N SER A 19 3.79 -3.19 -16.72
CA SER A 19 3.53 -2.08 -17.65
C SER A 19 4.14 -0.74 -17.24
N LEU A 20 4.58 -0.59 -15.98
CA LEU A 20 5.13 0.66 -15.48
C LEU A 20 6.57 0.86 -15.92
N ASN A 21 6.90 2.09 -16.35
CA ASN A 21 8.28 2.47 -16.67
C ASN A 21 9.15 2.47 -15.40
N PRO A 22 10.18 1.61 -15.28
CA PRO A 22 11.03 1.54 -14.08
C PRO A 22 11.81 2.83 -13.78
N SER A 23 12.03 3.69 -14.78
CA SER A 23 12.67 4.99 -14.59
C SER A 23 11.75 6.05 -13.97
N LEU A 24 10.44 5.79 -13.94
CA LEU A 24 9.43 6.71 -13.38
C LEU A 24 8.74 6.14 -12.14
N TYR A 25 8.77 4.82 -11.95
CA TYR A 25 8.04 4.15 -10.88
C TYR A 25 8.89 3.13 -10.15
N HIS A 26 8.81 3.15 -8.82
CA HIS A 26 9.41 2.14 -7.95
C HIS A 26 8.30 1.33 -7.28
N VAL A 27 8.13 0.07 -7.69
CA VAL A 27 6.99 -0.75 -7.26
C VAL A 27 7.36 -1.66 -6.08
N VAL A 28 6.69 -1.47 -4.95
CA VAL A 28 6.77 -2.31 -3.76
C VAL A 28 5.52 -3.18 -3.66
N TYR A 29 5.68 -4.48 -3.88
CA TYR A 29 4.60 -5.46 -3.70
C TYR A 29 4.72 -6.14 -2.32
N PHE A 30 3.65 -6.12 -1.54
CA PHE A 30 3.62 -6.68 -0.19
C PHE A 30 2.35 -7.50 0.04
N PRO A 31 2.42 -8.85 -0.04
CA PRO A 31 1.28 -9.72 0.19
C PRO A 31 1.09 -10.11 1.67
N LEU A 32 2.04 -9.77 2.54
CA LEU A 32 2.05 -10.19 3.94
C LEU A 32 1.11 -9.33 4.79
N SER A 33 -0.19 -9.60 4.71
CA SER A 33 -1.22 -8.85 5.46
C SER A 33 -1.43 -9.34 6.91
N THR A 34 -0.90 -10.50 7.29
CA THR A 34 -1.11 -11.14 8.61
C THR A 34 0.01 -10.92 9.63
N GLY A 35 1.13 -10.32 9.21
CA GLY A 35 2.30 -10.04 10.05
C GLY A 35 2.03 -9.04 11.18
N SER A 36 3.04 -8.81 12.03
CA SER A 36 2.96 -7.72 13.01
C SER A 36 3.06 -6.36 12.32
N VAL A 37 2.64 -5.30 13.02
CA VAL A 37 2.86 -3.93 12.53
C VAL A 37 4.36 -3.66 12.32
N MET A 38 5.24 -4.22 13.15
CA MET A 38 6.68 -4.05 12.93
C MET A 38 7.16 -4.71 11.64
N ASP A 39 6.66 -5.91 11.33
CA ASP A 39 7.02 -6.63 10.10
C ASP A 39 6.57 -5.85 8.86
N PHE A 40 5.41 -5.20 8.93
CA PHE A 40 4.93 -4.30 7.88
C PHE A 40 5.90 -3.16 7.61
N TYR A 41 6.26 -2.40 8.65
CA TYR A 41 7.17 -1.27 8.51
C TYR A 41 8.54 -1.71 7.99
N ARG A 42 9.09 -2.82 8.51
CA ARG A 42 10.36 -3.37 8.02
C ARG A 42 10.27 -3.83 6.57
N GLY A 43 9.16 -4.49 6.21
CA GLY A 43 8.89 -4.92 4.84
C GLY A 43 8.82 -3.76 3.85
N LEU A 44 8.20 -2.65 4.23
CA LEU A 44 8.18 -1.44 3.41
C LEU A 44 9.56 -0.79 3.26
N ALA A 45 10.33 -0.70 4.34
CA ALA A 45 11.70 -0.20 4.29
C ALA A 45 12.56 -1.07 3.35
N PHE A 46 12.50 -2.41 3.47
CA PHE A 46 13.15 -3.32 2.54
C PHE A 46 12.69 -3.10 1.10
N GLY A 47 11.37 -2.94 0.88
CA GLY A 47 10.80 -2.67 -0.44
C GLY A 47 11.33 -1.38 -1.07
N LEU A 48 11.63 -0.36 -0.27
CA LEU A 48 12.26 0.89 -0.70
C LEU A 48 13.78 0.79 -0.91
N GLY A 49 14.38 -0.39 -0.74
CA GLY A 49 15.81 -0.60 -0.87
C GLY A 49 16.62 -0.14 0.34
N GLU A 50 15.96 0.08 1.47
CA GLU A 50 16.58 0.55 2.72
C GLU A 50 16.84 -0.62 3.69
N GLU A 51 17.89 -0.51 4.50
CA GLU A 51 18.11 -1.44 5.62
C GLU A 51 17.20 -1.04 6.81
N PRO A 52 16.25 -1.88 7.25
CA PRO A 52 15.24 -1.46 8.21
C PRO A 52 15.81 -1.23 9.61
N LYS A 53 15.46 -0.07 10.19
CA LYS A 53 15.76 0.24 11.59
C LYS A 53 14.95 -0.63 12.55
N TYR A 54 15.36 -0.64 13.82
CA TYR A 54 14.77 -1.52 14.84
C TYR A 54 13.53 -0.94 15.53
N ARG A 55 13.43 0.38 15.66
CA ARG A 55 12.30 1.03 16.35
C ARG A 55 11.25 1.49 15.33
N LYS A 56 9.96 1.35 15.69
CA LYS A 56 8.83 1.76 14.85
C LYS A 56 8.90 3.21 14.41
N VAL A 57 9.23 4.12 15.33
CA VAL A 57 9.33 5.55 15.07
C VAL A 57 10.42 5.83 14.04
N ASP A 58 11.57 5.16 14.15
CA ASP A 58 12.66 5.35 13.21
C ASP A 58 12.33 4.77 11.82
N LEU A 59 11.61 3.65 11.77
CA LEU A 59 11.08 3.07 10.53
C LEU A 59 10.05 3.98 9.86
N PHE A 60 9.15 4.60 10.65
CA PHE A 60 8.17 5.55 10.14
C PHE A 60 8.85 6.68 9.37
N TYR A 61 9.83 7.34 9.99
CA TYR A 61 10.59 8.40 9.33
C TYR A 61 11.43 7.88 8.17
N GLN A 62 12.03 6.71 8.29
CA GLN A 62 12.81 6.09 7.21
C GLN A 62 11.97 5.85 5.95
N ILE A 63 10.75 5.33 6.10
CA ILE A 63 9.84 5.07 4.98
C ILE A 63 9.38 6.39 4.36
N GLN A 64 8.96 7.37 5.17
CA GLN A 64 8.51 8.66 4.66
C GLN A 64 9.63 9.37 3.89
N GLN A 65 10.84 9.45 4.46
CA GLN A 65 12.00 10.03 3.79
C GLN A 65 12.38 9.26 2.52
N GLY A 66 12.31 7.93 2.53
CA GLY A 66 12.57 7.12 1.35
C GLY A 66 11.61 7.42 0.19
N ILE A 67 10.32 7.60 0.49
CA ILE A 67 9.30 7.98 -0.49
C ILE A 67 9.55 9.41 -1.00
N GLU A 68 9.79 10.37 -0.11
CA GLU A 68 10.06 11.77 -0.47
C GLU A 68 11.31 11.91 -1.33
N ARG A 69 12.39 11.17 -0.99
CA ARG A 69 13.64 11.15 -1.76
C ARG A 69 13.41 10.65 -3.19
N LEU A 70 12.71 9.52 -3.35
CA LEU A 70 12.36 8.99 -4.66
C LEU A 70 11.56 10.02 -5.46
N TYR A 71 10.56 10.63 -4.85
CA TYR A 71 9.64 11.53 -5.53
C TYR A 71 10.28 12.88 -5.90
N HIS A 72 10.93 13.55 -4.96
CA HIS A 72 11.45 14.91 -5.15
C HIS A 72 12.81 14.95 -5.82
N GLU A 73 13.74 14.08 -5.40
CA GLU A 73 15.12 14.11 -5.89
C GLU A 73 15.27 13.28 -7.17
N GLN A 74 14.68 12.09 -7.20
CA GLN A 74 14.86 11.16 -8.32
C GLN A 74 13.75 11.23 -9.36
N ARG A 75 12.66 11.95 -9.07
CA ARG A 75 11.45 12.02 -9.93
C ARG A 75 10.82 10.64 -10.20
N VAL A 76 10.96 9.73 -9.23
CA VAL A 76 10.40 8.38 -9.25
C VAL A 76 9.25 8.30 -8.26
N THR A 77 8.08 7.86 -8.72
CA THR A 77 6.91 7.68 -7.86
C THR A 77 6.86 6.28 -7.27
N SER A 78 6.82 6.17 -5.95
CA SER A 78 6.65 4.88 -5.27
C SER A 78 5.23 4.34 -5.47
N VAL A 79 5.11 3.06 -5.82
CA VAL A 79 3.83 2.35 -5.97
C VAL A 79 3.78 1.19 -4.99
N PHE A 80 2.95 1.31 -3.96
CA PHE A 80 2.73 0.27 -2.97
C PHE A 80 1.52 -0.57 -3.34
N ILE A 81 1.74 -1.84 -3.64
CA ILE A 81 0.69 -2.82 -3.91
C ILE A 81 0.58 -3.73 -2.69
N LEU A 82 -0.48 -3.55 -1.90
CA LEU A 82 -0.78 -4.39 -0.75
C LEU A 82 -1.88 -5.38 -1.15
N ASP A 83 -1.52 -6.66 -1.23
CA ASP A 83 -2.41 -7.74 -1.62
C ASP A 83 -2.96 -8.49 -0.40
N GLU A 84 -4.02 -9.25 -0.59
CA GLU A 84 -4.68 -10.02 0.48
C GLU A 84 -5.08 -9.18 1.71
N MET A 85 -5.41 -7.90 1.49
CA MET A 85 -5.70 -6.94 2.55
C MET A 85 -6.98 -7.23 3.32
N HIS A 86 -7.80 -8.13 2.81
CA HIS A 86 -8.97 -8.64 3.51
C HIS A 86 -8.59 -9.38 4.81
N LEU A 87 -7.38 -9.95 4.88
CA LEU A 87 -6.81 -10.58 6.08
C LEU A 87 -6.12 -9.59 7.04
N ALA A 88 -5.91 -8.34 6.61
CA ALA A 88 -5.15 -7.36 7.40
C ALA A 88 -5.83 -7.05 8.73
N LYS A 89 -5.08 -7.04 9.84
CA LYS A 89 -5.62 -6.66 11.16
C LYS A 89 -5.98 -5.18 11.21
N ASP A 90 -6.87 -4.80 12.12
CA ASP A 90 -7.31 -3.40 12.22
C ASP A 90 -6.16 -2.44 12.53
N ALA A 91 -5.25 -2.83 13.43
CA ALA A 91 -4.04 -2.04 13.73
C ALA A 91 -3.20 -1.77 12.47
N PHE A 92 -3.09 -2.75 11.57
CA PHE A 92 -2.35 -2.59 10.32
C PHE A 92 -3.00 -1.54 9.40
N LEU A 93 -4.33 -1.56 9.26
CA LEU A 93 -5.06 -0.57 8.45
C LEU A 93 -4.96 0.84 9.04
N GLN A 94 -4.98 0.96 10.38
CA GLN A 94 -4.75 2.23 11.06
C GLN A 94 -3.33 2.76 10.81
N ASP A 95 -2.33 1.88 10.89
CA ASP A 95 -0.94 2.22 10.62
C ASP A 95 -0.70 2.65 9.16
N ILE A 96 -1.37 2.05 8.17
CA ILE A 96 -1.37 2.54 6.78
C ILE A 96 -1.84 4.01 6.73
N ALA A 97 -2.95 4.32 7.41
CA ALA A 97 -3.51 5.68 7.40
C ALA A 97 -2.53 6.73 7.97
N ILE A 98 -1.76 6.31 8.99
CA ILE A 98 -0.76 7.15 9.66
C ILE A 98 0.49 7.29 8.79
N LEU A 99 1.04 6.17 8.30
CA LEU A 99 2.28 6.11 7.52
C LEU A 99 2.21 6.91 6.22
N PHE A 100 1.07 6.80 5.54
CA PHE A 100 0.84 7.44 4.25
C PHE A 100 0.20 8.84 4.37
N ASN A 101 0.33 9.49 5.53
CA ASN A 101 -0.04 10.89 5.73
C ASN A 101 1.18 11.80 5.53
N PHE A 102 1.28 12.43 4.35
CA PHE A 102 2.40 13.30 4.00
C PHE A 102 2.01 14.78 4.06
N HIS A 103 2.88 15.61 4.63
CA HIS A 103 2.72 17.06 4.71
C HIS A 103 1.30 17.52 5.10
N MET A 104 0.71 16.93 6.14
CA MET A 104 -0.67 17.23 6.58
C MET A 104 -1.72 17.04 5.46
N ASP A 105 -1.58 15.97 4.66
CA ASP A 105 -2.46 15.62 3.53
C ASP A 105 -2.42 16.62 2.35
N SER A 106 -1.39 17.46 2.27
CA SER A 106 -1.23 18.44 1.18
C SER A 106 -0.53 17.88 -0.06
N THR A 107 0.15 16.73 0.08
CA THR A 107 0.90 16.09 -1.01
C THR A 107 0.67 14.59 -0.99
N ASN A 108 0.76 13.95 -2.16
CA ASN A 108 0.64 12.52 -2.30
C ASN A 108 1.80 11.97 -3.17
N PRO A 109 3.01 11.80 -2.60
CA PRO A 109 4.22 11.42 -3.33
C PRO A 109 4.29 9.93 -3.72
N PHE A 110 3.17 9.20 -3.63
CA PHE A 110 3.11 7.76 -3.87
C PHE A 110 1.76 7.35 -4.46
N VAL A 111 1.68 6.10 -4.91
CA VAL A 111 0.44 5.41 -5.25
C VAL A 111 0.26 4.25 -4.29
N LEU A 112 -0.93 4.09 -3.70
CA LEU A 112 -1.28 2.96 -2.86
C LEU A 112 -2.44 2.17 -3.48
N ILE A 113 -2.21 0.89 -3.72
CA ILE A 113 -3.20 -0.05 -4.23
C ILE A 113 -3.47 -1.09 -3.14
N LEU A 114 -4.70 -1.08 -2.62
CA LEU A 114 -5.20 -2.13 -1.73
C LEU A 114 -5.97 -3.16 -2.55
N ALA A 115 -5.57 -4.43 -2.47
CA ALA A 115 -6.24 -5.54 -3.12
C ALA A 115 -6.69 -6.62 -2.13
N GLY A 116 -7.84 -7.24 -2.41
CA GLY A 116 -8.39 -8.29 -1.57
C GLY A 116 -9.76 -8.77 -2.02
N LEU A 117 -10.45 -9.49 -1.13
CA LEU A 117 -11.81 -9.97 -1.35
C LEU A 117 -12.86 -8.88 -1.11
N PRO A 118 -14.12 -9.05 -1.57
CA PRO A 118 -15.15 -8.01 -1.46
C PRO A 118 -15.39 -7.49 -0.04
N HIS A 119 -15.27 -8.35 0.98
CA HIS A 119 -15.44 -7.95 2.37
C HIS A 119 -14.36 -6.99 2.90
N LEU A 120 -13.23 -6.81 2.18
CA LEU A 120 -12.29 -5.71 2.45
C LEU A 120 -12.98 -4.35 2.37
N GLN A 121 -13.90 -4.17 1.41
CA GLN A 121 -14.62 -2.92 1.25
C GLN A 121 -15.52 -2.64 2.45
N ALA A 122 -16.22 -3.66 2.95
CA ALA A 122 -17.02 -3.55 4.16
C ALA A 122 -16.15 -3.22 5.39
N LYS A 123 -14.99 -3.89 5.52
CA LYS A 123 -14.02 -3.62 6.58
C LYS A 123 -13.54 -2.17 6.58
N LEU A 124 -13.11 -1.64 5.43
CA LEU A 124 -12.64 -0.25 5.31
C LEU A 124 -13.73 0.79 5.65
N ARG A 125 -15.01 0.45 5.52
CA ARG A 125 -16.13 1.34 5.88
C ARG A 125 -16.39 1.44 7.38
N LEU A 126 -15.78 0.58 8.21
CA LEU A 126 -15.91 0.67 9.67
C LEU A 126 -15.36 2.01 10.17
N ASN A 127 -15.97 2.57 11.23
CA ASN A 127 -15.64 3.90 11.73
C ASN A 127 -14.15 4.08 12.07
N GLN A 128 -13.53 3.07 12.65
CA GLN A 128 -12.10 3.07 12.99
C GLN A 128 -11.16 3.19 11.77
N HIS A 129 -11.65 2.85 10.57
CA HIS A 129 -10.89 2.86 9.32
C HIS A 129 -11.25 4.05 8.43
N ARG A 130 -12.10 4.97 8.93
CA ARG A 130 -12.54 6.17 8.20
C ARG A 130 -11.38 7.01 7.64
N PRO A 131 -10.27 7.26 8.38
CA PRO A 131 -9.16 8.04 7.84
C PRO A 131 -8.55 7.44 6.57
N LEU A 132 -8.33 6.12 6.54
CA LEU A 132 -7.85 5.43 5.35
C LEU A 132 -8.90 5.43 4.24
N HIS A 133 -10.15 5.14 4.58
CA HIS A 133 -11.25 5.02 3.62
C HIS A 133 -11.52 6.32 2.85
N GLN A 134 -11.39 7.47 3.50
CA GLN A 134 -11.60 8.78 2.88
C GLN A 134 -10.52 9.12 1.84
N ARG A 135 -9.30 8.59 2.00
CA ARG A 135 -8.20 8.78 1.03
C ARG A 135 -8.26 7.84 -0.17
N ILE A 136 -9.16 6.86 -0.17
CA ILE A 136 -9.37 5.97 -1.32
C ILE A 136 -10.23 6.71 -2.35
N ILE A 137 -9.57 7.20 -3.41
CA ILE A 137 -10.19 7.96 -4.49
C ILE A 137 -10.85 7.03 -5.51
N MET A 138 -10.24 5.88 -5.80
CA MET A 138 -10.72 4.92 -6.80
C MET A 138 -11.07 3.57 -6.16
N ARG A 139 -12.21 3.01 -6.57
CA ARG A 139 -12.66 1.66 -6.17
C ARG A 139 -13.01 0.90 -7.44
N TYR A 140 -12.40 -0.26 -7.61
CA TYR A 140 -12.66 -1.15 -8.74
C TYR A 140 -13.00 -2.55 -8.22
N GLN A 141 -14.10 -3.11 -8.72
CA GLN A 141 -14.53 -4.47 -8.47
C GLN A 141 -14.34 -5.28 -9.74
N MET A 142 -13.47 -6.28 -9.66
CA MET A 142 -13.16 -7.19 -10.75
C MET A 142 -14.29 -8.22 -10.86
N GLY A 143 -14.89 -8.30 -12.04
CA GLY A 143 -15.85 -9.35 -12.37
C GLY A 143 -15.18 -10.70 -12.58
N PRO A 144 -15.96 -11.79 -12.65
CA PRO A 144 -15.46 -13.07 -13.13
C PRO A 144 -14.88 -12.92 -14.55
N LEU A 145 -13.87 -13.72 -14.86
CA LEU A 145 -13.37 -13.87 -16.23
C LEU A 145 -14.39 -14.74 -16.96
N ASP A 146 -15.10 -14.17 -17.93
CA ASP A 146 -15.95 -14.91 -18.87
C ASP A 146 -15.11 -15.79 -19.81
#